data_AF-V4LEM6-F1
#
_entry.id   AF-V4LEM6-F1
#
_cell.length_a   1.000
_cell.length_b   1.000
_cell.length_c   1.000
_cell.angle_alpha   90.00
_cell.angle_beta   90.00
_cell.angle_gamma   90.00
#
_symmetry.space_group_name_H-M   'P 1'
#
loop_
_entity.id
_entity.type
_entity.pdbx_description
1 polymer ?
#
loop_
_entity_poly.entity_id
_entity_poly.type
_entity_poly.pdbx_seq_one_letter_code
_entity_poly.pdbx_strand_id
1 'polypeptide(L)'
;RAEKQRNQLSGTCVLLAFLSTITTSTCRPEATEWVTEYLHFYLSFDSLKNNNVVYANRRFYCLDNTGSLYFFEPSSREWSFSYTRSPPCPYTSGRFSYQYERKKKRFYLVVRKGVFFKMFTCGGEKPIVYKLDHDSFDWEEINSTTLDGLTIFTSLYSSEMRVNLPCMRNSVYFPRLRFNCKRCVSYLFDEERYYPRKQWQEQEDLCLL
;
A
#
# COMPACT_ATOMS: atom_id res chain seq x y z
N ARG A 1 -9.52 15.33 -1.23
CA ARG A 1 -8.55 15.75 -2.26
C ARG A 1 -8.38 14.56 -3.20
N ALA A 2 -8.71 14.68 -4.49
CA ALA A 2 -8.67 13.53 -5.42
C ALA A 2 -7.22 13.11 -5.70
N GLU A 3 -6.92 11.82 -5.57
CA GLU A 3 -5.67 11.23 -6.02
C GLU A 3 -5.74 10.92 -7.51
N LYS A 4 -4.72 11.36 -8.25
CA LYS A 4 -4.59 11.13 -9.68
C LYS A 4 -3.34 10.30 -9.93
N GLN A 5 -3.49 8.99 -10.14
CA GLN A 5 -2.39 8.17 -10.64
C GLN A 5 -2.38 8.22 -12.18
N ARG A 6 -1.23 8.60 -12.76
CA ARG A 6 -1.03 8.75 -14.21
C ARG A 6 -0.04 7.70 -14.67
N ASN A 7 -0.50 6.72 -15.46
CA ASN A 7 0.39 5.74 -16.11
C ASN A 7 0.32 5.91 -17.63
N GLN A 8 1.47 6.22 -18.23
CA GLN A 8 1.62 6.40 -19.68
C GLN A 8 1.97 5.04 -20.31
N LEU A 9 1.00 4.43 -20.98
CA LEU A 9 1.22 3.37 -21.96
C LEU A 9 0.53 3.79 -23.26
N SER A 10 1.24 3.66 -24.36
CA SER A 10 0.81 3.95 -25.73
C SER A 10 -0.61 3.43 -26.01
N GLY A 11 -1.55 4.35 -26.26
CA GLY A 11 -2.88 4.07 -26.82
C GLY A 11 -4.07 4.11 -25.85
N THR A 12 -3.95 3.68 -24.59
CA THR A 12 -5.11 3.60 -23.67
C THR A 12 -4.70 3.80 -22.21
N CYS A 13 -4.36 5.03 -21.85
CA CYS A 13 -4.20 5.38 -20.43
C CYS A 13 -5.60 5.41 -19.77
N VAL A 14 -5.72 4.82 -18.59
CA VAL A 14 -6.91 4.93 -17.74
C VAL A 14 -6.49 5.66 -16.48
N LEU A 15 -7.14 6.78 -16.20
CA LEU A 15 -7.01 7.47 -14.92
C LEU A 15 -8.06 6.92 -13.97
N LEU A 16 -7.66 6.53 -12.76
CA LEU A 16 -8.56 6.14 -11.68
C LEU A 16 -8.47 7.20 -10.58
N ALA A 17 -9.61 7.75 -10.17
CA ALA A 17 -9.70 8.68 -9.06
C ALA A 17 -10.83 8.27 -8.10
N PHE A 18 -10.53 8.32 -6.80
CA PHE A 18 -11.50 8.15 -5.73
C PHE A 18 -11.96 9.52 -5.24
N LEU A 19 -13.25 9.81 -5.37
CA LEU A 19 -13.86 11.04 -4.85
C LEU A 19 -14.51 10.79 -3.47
N SER A 20 -15.03 9.58 -3.26
CA SER A 20 -15.58 9.05 -2.00
C SER A 20 -15.54 7.51 -2.04
N THR A 21 -15.97 6.81 -0.99
CA THR A 21 -15.99 5.33 -0.93
C THR A 21 -16.67 4.63 -2.09
N ILE A 22 -17.61 5.32 -2.74
CA ILE A 22 -18.56 4.71 -3.69
C ILE A 22 -18.37 5.32 -5.08
N THR A 23 -17.55 6.38 -5.19
CA THR A 23 -17.46 7.15 -6.43
C THR A 23 -16.10 6.95 -7.06
N THR A 24 -16.11 6.24 -8.19
CA THR A 24 -14.94 6.03 -9.03
C THR A 24 -15.10 6.88 -10.28
N SER A 25 -14.09 7.70 -10.58
CA SER A 25 -14.04 8.42 -11.85
C SER A 25 -12.96 7.83 -12.73
N THR A 26 -13.33 7.50 -13.97
CA THR A 26 -12.40 7.06 -15.01
C THR A 26 -12.32 8.06 -16.15
N CYS A 27 -11.12 8.23 -16.71
CA CYS A 27 -10.91 9.09 -17.85
C CYS A 27 -9.86 8.49 -18.79
N ARG A 28 -10.15 8.53 -20.09
CA ARG A 28 -9.20 8.20 -21.17
C ARG A 28 -8.57 9.50 -21.66
N PRO A 29 -7.28 9.52 -22.08
CA PRO A 29 -6.60 10.73 -22.55
C PRO A 29 -7.34 11.52 -23.62
N GLU A 30 -8.11 10.84 -24.47
CA GLU A 30 -8.85 11.43 -25.59
C GLU A 30 -10.28 11.83 -25.21
N ALA A 31 -10.73 11.50 -23.99
CA ALA A 31 -12.05 11.88 -23.50
C ALA A 31 -12.05 13.34 -23.03
N THR A 32 -13.05 14.10 -23.44
CA THR A 32 -13.26 15.49 -22.98
C THR A 32 -13.84 15.57 -21.57
N GLU A 33 -14.39 14.47 -21.05
CA GLU A 33 -15.08 14.41 -19.77
C GLU A 33 -14.65 13.21 -18.92
N TRP A 34 -14.78 13.36 -17.61
CA TRP A 34 -14.62 12.26 -16.66
C TRP A 34 -15.91 11.46 -16.57
N VAL A 35 -15.83 10.14 -16.72
CA VAL A 35 -16.96 9.27 -16.43
C VAL A 35 -16.93 8.97 -14.94
N THR A 36 -17.91 9.51 -14.22
CA THR A 36 -18.04 9.32 -12.77
C THR A 36 -19.22 8.40 -12.50
N GLU A 37 -18.94 7.25 -11.89
CA GLU A 37 -19.96 6.25 -11.59
C GLU A 37 -19.99 5.95 -10.10
N TYR A 38 -21.19 5.70 -9.61
CA TYR A 38 -21.42 5.12 -8.29
C TYR A 38 -21.19 3.63 -8.38
N LEU A 39 -19.94 3.21 -8.25
CA LEU A 39 -19.60 1.80 -8.17
C LEU A 39 -19.77 1.36 -6.74
N HIS A 40 -20.68 0.40 -6.52
CA HIS A 40 -20.90 -0.17 -5.22
C HIS A 40 -19.63 -0.94 -4.80
N PHE A 41 -18.79 -0.26 -4.04
CA PHE A 41 -17.57 -0.83 -3.50
C PHE A 41 -17.85 -1.26 -2.06
N TYR A 42 -17.85 -2.56 -1.80
CA TYR A 42 -18.18 -3.16 -0.49
C TYR A 42 -17.17 -2.82 0.63
N LEU A 43 -16.17 -2.00 0.34
CA LEU A 43 -15.13 -1.63 1.28
C LEU A 43 -15.52 -0.39 2.09
N SER A 44 -15.41 -0.50 3.40
CA SER A 44 -15.76 0.57 4.33
C SER A 44 -14.84 1.79 4.15
N PHE A 45 -15.33 2.98 4.45
CA PHE A 45 -14.60 4.25 4.25
C PHE A 45 -13.23 4.33 4.91
N ASP A 46 -13.05 3.64 6.02
CA ASP A 46 -11.77 3.59 6.71
C ASP A 46 -10.73 2.69 5.99
N SER A 47 -11.16 1.79 5.12
CA SER A 47 -10.27 0.85 4.41
C SER A 47 -9.45 1.52 3.31
N LEU A 48 -10.02 2.46 2.55
CA LEU A 48 -9.31 3.16 1.47
C LEU A 48 -8.45 4.33 1.97
N LYS A 49 -8.83 4.98 3.07
CA LYS A 49 -8.13 6.18 3.59
C LYS A 49 -6.64 5.95 3.93
N ASN A 50 -6.26 4.70 4.19
CA ASN A 50 -4.94 4.35 4.69
C ASN A 50 -4.16 3.44 3.73
N ASN A 51 -4.70 3.17 2.54
CA ASN A 51 -4.18 2.18 1.62
C ASN A 51 -3.87 2.82 0.27
N ASN A 52 -2.74 2.44 -0.32
CA ASN A 52 -2.40 2.89 -1.65
C ASN A 52 -3.01 1.97 -2.72
N VAL A 53 -3.21 2.52 -3.92
CA VAL A 53 -3.59 1.77 -5.11
C VAL A 53 -2.36 1.54 -5.98
N VAL A 54 -2.26 0.37 -6.61
CA VAL A 54 -1.21 0.03 -7.57
C VAL A 54 -1.81 -0.44 -8.88
N TYR A 55 -1.13 -0.20 -9.98
CA TYR A 55 -1.54 -0.70 -11.29
C TYR A 55 -0.61 -1.83 -11.73
N ALA A 56 -1.20 -2.98 -12.06
CA ALA A 56 -0.49 -4.18 -12.51
C ALA A 56 -1.42 -5.03 -13.35
N ASN A 57 -0.91 -5.87 -14.25
CA ASN A 57 -1.74 -6.83 -15.02
C ASN A 57 -3.01 -6.22 -15.63
N ARG A 58 -2.90 -4.96 -16.12
CA ARG A 58 -3.98 -4.15 -16.70
C ARG A 58 -5.13 -3.74 -15.74
N ARG A 59 -4.98 -3.99 -14.44
CA ARG A 59 -5.97 -3.72 -13.40
C ARG A 59 -5.40 -2.80 -12.32
N PHE A 60 -6.28 -2.18 -11.56
CA PHE A 60 -5.88 -1.47 -10.34
C PHE A 60 -6.13 -2.36 -9.13
N TYR A 61 -5.22 -2.36 -8.18
CA TYR A 61 -5.29 -3.20 -6.98
C TYR A 61 -5.16 -2.36 -5.72
N CYS A 62 -5.86 -2.76 -4.68
CA CYS A 62 -5.74 -2.19 -3.35
C CYS A 62 -5.94 -3.26 -2.29
N LEU A 63 -5.56 -2.93 -1.04
CA LEU A 63 -5.87 -3.75 0.12
C LEU A 63 -7.10 -3.20 0.82
N ASP A 64 -7.76 -4.04 1.61
CA ASP A 64 -8.72 -3.60 2.62
C ASP A 64 -8.05 -3.37 3.99
N ASN A 65 -8.86 -3.17 5.04
CA ASN A 65 -8.37 -3.01 6.41
C ASN A 65 -7.98 -4.35 7.09
N THR A 66 -8.21 -5.49 6.43
CA THR A 66 -7.83 -6.83 6.91
C THR A 66 -6.53 -7.32 6.24
N GLY A 67 -6.09 -6.65 5.17
CA GLY A 67 -4.95 -7.05 4.33
C GLY A 67 -5.32 -7.96 3.16
N SER A 68 -6.62 -8.04 2.83
CA SER A 68 -7.16 -8.76 1.68
C SER A 68 -7.04 -7.94 0.40
N LEU A 69 -6.80 -8.62 -0.72
CA LEU A 69 -6.53 -7.98 -2.02
C LEU A 69 -7.81 -7.84 -2.85
N TYR A 70 -8.05 -6.63 -3.34
CA TYR A 70 -9.12 -6.32 -4.28
C TYR A 70 -8.54 -5.77 -5.57
N PHE A 71 -9.30 -5.91 -6.66
CA PHE A 71 -8.94 -5.31 -7.94
C PHE A 71 -10.14 -4.65 -8.61
N PHE A 72 -9.85 -3.59 -9.37
CA PHE A 72 -10.74 -2.94 -10.29
C PHE A 72 -10.38 -3.33 -11.71
N GLU A 73 -11.35 -3.86 -12.44
CA GLU A 73 -11.25 -4.20 -13.86
C GLU A 73 -11.77 -3.03 -14.70
N PRO A 74 -10.90 -2.26 -15.39
CA PRO A 74 -11.34 -1.09 -16.14
C PRO A 74 -12.31 -1.41 -17.28
N SER A 75 -12.28 -2.65 -17.82
CA SER A 75 -13.16 -3.05 -18.93
C SER A 75 -14.61 -3.27 -18.47
N SER A 76 -14.82 -3.93 -17.34
CA SER A 76 -16.16 -4.15 -16.77
C SER A 76 -16.60 -3.03 -15.83
N ARG A 77 -15.66 -2.18 -15.40
CA ARG A 77 -15.86 -1.13 -14.38
C ARG A 77 -16.35 -1.71 -13.04
N GLU A 78 -15.83 -2.87 -12.68
CA GLU A 78 -16.23 -3.56 -11.45
C GLU A 78 -15.05 -3.74 -10.51
N TRP A 79 -15.35 -3.66 -9.23
CA TRP A 79 -14.47 -4.09 -8.16
C TRP A 79 -14.74 -5.54 -7.81
N SER A 80 -13.69 -6.32 -7.63
CA SER A 80 -13.77 -7.73 -7.30
C SER A 80 -12.74 -8.10 -6.25
N PHE A 81 -13.11 -9.08 -5.43
CA PHE A 81 -12.21 -9.68 -4.46
C PHE A 81 -11.23 -10.62 -5.17
N SER A 82 -9.94 -10.54 -4.81
CA SER A 82 -8.94 -11.49 -5.26
C SER A 82 -8.82 -12.61 -4.23
N TYR A 83 -9.26 -13.81 -4.59
CA TYR A 83 -9.12 -15.01 -3.76
C TYR A 83 -7.64 -15.36 -3.59
N THR A 84 -7.05 -14.89 -2.50
CA THR A 84 -5.69 -15.22 -2.05
C THR A 84 -5.77 -15.71 -0.62
N ARG A 85 -4.97 -16.72 -0.23
CA ARG A 85 -4.92 -17.11 1.19
C ARG A 85 -4.04 -16.12 1.92
N SER A 86 -4.68 -15.09 2.44
CA SER A 86 -4.05 -14.03 3.21
C SER A 86 -4.06 -14.39 4.69
N PRO A 87 -2.89 -14.47 5.37
CA PRO A 87 -2.89 -14.45 6.82
C PRO A 87 -3.49 -13.11 7.28
N PRO A 88 -4.32 -13.11 8.33
CA PRO A 88 -4.88 -11.87 8.83
C PRO A 88 -3.77 -11.06 9.50
N CYS A 89 -3.85 -9.72 9.44
CA CYS A 89 -2.80 -8.87 9.98
C CYS A 89 -2.63 -9.13 11.50
N PRO A 90 -1.42 -9.49 11.97
CA PRO A 90 -1.21 -9.87 13.38
C PRO A 90 -1.44 -8.71 14.36
N TYR A 91 -1.50 -7.47 13.88
CA TYR A 91 -1.81 -6.29 14.68
C TYR A 91 -3.31 -5.96 14.78
N THR A 92 -4.15 -6.54 13.92
CA THR A 92 -5.62 -6.34 13.93
C THR A 92 -6.38 -7.59 14.37
N SER A 93 -5.83 -8.78 14.11
CA SER A 93 -6.46 -10.05 14.42
C SER A 93 -5.64 -10.86 15.42
N GLY A 94 -6.31 -11.48 16.40
CA GLY A 94 -5.71 -12.45 17.31
C GLY A 94 -5.69 -12.03 18.78
N ARG A 95 -5.04 -12.85 19.61
CA ARG A 95 -5.05 -12.77 21.08
C ARG A 95 -4.44 -11.49 21.67
N PHE A 96 -3.72 -10.71 20.85
CA PHE A 96 -2.98 -9.51 21.28
C PHE A 96 -3.52 -8.21 20.66
N SER A 97 -4.67 -8.23 20.00
CA SER A 97 -5.25 -7.04 19.33
C SER A 97 -5.39 -5.83 20.26
N TYR A 98 -5.73 -6.05 21.53
CA TYR A 98 -5.84 -5.00 22.56
C TYR A 98 -4.52 -4.24 22.80
N GLN A 99 -3.37 -4.89 22.66
CA GLN A 99 -2.04 -4.26 22.87
C GLN A 99 -1.70 -3.26 21.77
N TYR A 100 -2.32 -3.44 20.60
CA TYR A 100 -2.07 -2.65 19.40
C TYR A 100 -3.23 -1.71 19.08
N GLU A 101 -4.33 -1.75 19.83
CA GLU A 101 -5.56 -1.01 19.54
C GLU A 101 -5.30 0.49 19.36
N ARG A 102 -4.58 1.09 20.31
CA ARG A 102 -4.20 2.52 20.30
C ARG A 102 -3.05 2.85 19.35
N LYS A 103 -2.38 1.85 18.77
CA LYS A 103 -1.29 2.07 17.82
C LYS A 103 -1.86 2.22 16.42
N LYS A 104 -1.32 3.20 15.70
CA LYS A 104 -1.66 3.46 14.31
C LYS A 104 -1.19 2.31 13.42
N LYS A 105 -2.09 1.85 12.54
CA LYS A 105 -1.84 0.73 11.63
C LYS A 105 -1.92 1.22 10.19
N ARG A 106 -1.08 0.68 9.32
CA ARG A 106 -1.13 0.95 7.88
C ARG A 106 -0.79 -0.28 7.06
N PHE A 107 -1.39 -0.34 5.89
CA PHE A 107 -1.25 -1.41 4.92
C PHE A 107 -0.72 -0.80 3.63
N TYR A 108 0.36 -1.37 3.11
CA TYR A 108 0.94 -0.92 1.86
C TYR A 108 0.93 -2.09 0.89
N LEU A 109 0.53 -1.81 -0.35
CA LEU A 109 0.63 -2.74 -1.46
C LEU A 109 1.68 -2.23 -2.42
N VAL A 110 2.61 -3.06 -2.89
CA VAL A 110 3.60 -2.65 -3.89
C VAL A 110 3.74 -3.76 -4.93
N VAL A 111 3.92 -3.37 -6.19
CA VAL A 111 4.15 -4.30 -7.29
C VAL A 111 5.52 -4.08 -7.88
N ARG A 112 6.26 -5.17 -8.05
CA ARG A 112 7.57 -5.15 -8.70
C ARG A 112 7.66 -6.28 -9.70
N LYS A 113 7.89 -5.93 -10.97
CA LYS A 113 8.00 -6.91 -12.08
C LYS A 113 6.83 -7.90 -12.11
N GLY A 114 5.61 -7.42 -11.85
CA GLY A 114 4.39 -8.25 -11.81
C GLY A 114 4.15 -9.01 -10.51
N VAL A 115 5.12 -9.04 -9.58
CA VAL A 115 4.98 -9.69 -8.27
C VAL A 115 4.42 -8.70 -7.26
N PHE A 116 3.41 -9.13 -6.50
CA PHE A 116 2.77 -8.33 -5.46
C PHE A 116 3.44 -8.55 -4.11
N PHE A 117 3.57 -7.47 -3.36
CA PHE A 117 4.04 -7.48 -1.99
C PHE A 117 3.08 -6.65 -1.16
N LYS A 118 2.76 -7.10 0.04
CA LYS A 118 2.03 -6.30 1.02
C LYS A 118 2.87 -6.12 2.27
N MET A 119 2.69 -4.99 2.93
CA MET A 119 3.39 -4.68 4.16
C MET A 119 2.44 -4.13 5.20
N PHE A 120 2.58 -4.62 6.43
CA PHE A 120 1.84 -4.15 7.60
C PHE A 120 2.79 -3.40 8.52
N THR A 121 2.35 -2.24 9.00
CA THR A 121 3.06 -1.46 10.02
C THR A 121 2.12 -1.13 11.16
N CYS A 122 2.62 -1.15 12.39
CA CYS A 122 1.87 -0.80 13.59
C CYS A 122 2.72 0.04 14.55
N GLY A 123 2.54 1.36 14.55
CA GLY A 123 3.36 2.28 15.36
C GLY A 123 4.86 2.01 15.23
N GLY A 124 5.52 1.71 16.35
CA GLY A 124 6.94 1.38 16.43
C GLY A 124 7.28 -0.12 16.36
N GLU A 125 6.35 -0.97 15.93
CA GLU A 125 6.60 -2.40 15.72
C GLU A 125 7.33 -2.68 14.40
N LYS A 126 8.08 -3.79 14.35
CA LYS A 126 8.76 -4.30 13.15
C LYS A 126 7.77 -4.39 11.97
N PRO A 127 8.04 -3.74 10.82
CA PRO A 127 7.23 -3.94 9.61
C PRO A 127 7.23 -5.41 9.21
N ILE A 128 6.07 -5.92 8.83
CA ILE A 128 5.92 -7.29 8.33
C ILE A 128 5.62 -7.22 6.84
N VAL A 129 6.40 -7.93 6.03
CA VAL A 129 6.29 -7.90 4.57
C VAL A 129 5.94 -9.29 4.08
N TYR A 130 4.96 -9.40 3.19
CA TYR A 130 4.59 -10.63 2.52
C TYR A 130 4.80 -10.48 1.01
N LYS A 131 5.22 -11.56 0.37
CA LYS A 131 5.25 -11.74 -1.09
C LYS A 131 4.06 -12.61 -1.48
N LEU A 132 3.35 -12.26 -2.54
CA LEU A 132 2.36 -13.14 -3.15
C LEU A 132 3.09 -14.15 -4.03
N ASP A 133 2.93 -15.42 -3.72
CA ASP A 133 3.34 -16.50 -4.60
C ASP A 133 2.28 -16.68 -5.70
N HIS A 134 2.74 -16.71 -6.95
CA HIS A 134 1.84 -16.72 -8.10
C HIS A 134 1.21 -18.10 -8.32
N ASP A 135 1.90 -19.17 -7.95
CA ASP A 135 1.48 -20.54 -8.26
C ASP A 135 0.50 -21.08 -7.22
N SER A 136 0.75 -20.77 -5.95
CA SER A 136 -0.11 -21.15 -4.82
C SER A 136 -1.20 -20.14 -4.49
N PHE A 137 -1.08 -18.89 -4.98
CA PHE A 137 -1.92 -17.75 -4.57
C PHE A 137 -1.86 -17.46 -3.06
N ASP A 138 -0.74 -17.81 -2.43
CA ASP A 138 -0.50 -17.67 -1.00
C ASP A 138 0.45 -16.52 -0.69
N TRP A 139 0.26 -15.91 0.49
CA TRP A 139 1.13 -14.84 0.96
C TRP A 139 2.20 -15.41 1.89
N GLU A 140 3.46 -15.35 1.43
CA GLU A 140 4.62 -15.82 2.19
C GLU A 140 5.31 -14.65 2.89
N GLU A 141 5.56 -14.78 4.19
CA GLU A 141 6.27 -13.74 4.95
C GLU A 141 7.74 -13.71 4.53
N ILE A 142 8.23 -12.51 4.22
CA ILE A 142 9.64 -12.26 3.94
C ILE A 142 10.32 -11.85 5.25
N ASN A 143 11.39 -12.54 5.59
CA ASN A 143 12.23 -12.24 6.75
C ASN A 143 13.50 -11.48 6.32
N SER A 144 14.36 -11.14 7.28
CA SER A 144 15.60 -10.41 7.00
C SER A 144 16.53 -11.13 6.03
N THR A 145 16.52 -12.47 6.00
CA THR A 145 17.39 -13.26 5.12
C THR A 145 16.82 -13.43 3.72
N THR A 146 15.49 -13.34 3.54
CA THR A 146 14.84 -13.47 2.22
C THR A 146 14.54 -12.14 1.53
N LEU A 147 14.79 -11.01 2.19
CA LEU A 147 14.65 -9.68 1.57
C LEU A 147 15.67 -9.42 0.45
N ASP A 148 16.80 -10.13 0.42
CA ASP A 148 17.78 -10.13 -0.68
C ASP A 148 18.08 -8.73 -1.29
N GLY A 149 18.33 -7.74 -0.44
CA GLY A 149 18.66 -6.38 -0.86
C GLY A 149 17.46 -5.52 -1.30
N LEU A 150 16.23 -5.92 -0.98
CA LEU A 150 15.03 -5.13 -1.21
C LEU A 150 15.00 -3.86 -0.36
N THR A 151 14.56 -2.78 -0.98
CA THR A 151 14.28 -1.48 -0.35
C THR A 151 12.86 -1.08 -0.69
N ILE A 152 12.06 -0.78 0.32
CA ILE A 152 10.67 -0.34 0.16
C ILE A 152 10.56 1.13 0.54
N PHE A 153 10.08 1.97 -0.38
CA PHE A 153 9.70 3.34 -0.11
C PHE A 153 8.19 3.40 -0.02
N THR A 154 7.65 3.94 1.06
CA THR A 154 6.20 4.10 1.21
C THR A 154 5.85 5.54 1.49
N SER A 155 4.67 5.97 1.08
CA SER A 155 4.06 7.24 1.45
C SER A 155 2.60 6.99 1.81
N LEU A 156 1.82 8.02 2.09
CA LEU A 156 0.40 7.86 2.39
C LEU A 156 -0.37 7.12 1.28
N TYR A 157 0.01 7.35 0.02
CA TYR A 157 -0.78 6.93 -1.15
C TYR A 157 0.04 6.26 -2.26
N SER A 158 1.34 6.08 -2.02
CA SER A 158 2.23 5.48 -2.99
C SER A 158 3.22 4.58 -2.29
N SER A 159 3.67 3.57 -3.01
CA SER A 159 4.74 2.70 -2.59
C SER A 159 5.59 2.37 -3.81
N GLU A 160 6.88 2.19 -3.58
CA GLU A 160 7.83 1.78 -4.60
C GLU A 160 8.80 0.78 -3.98
N MET A 161 9.20 -0.22 -4.76
CA MET A 161 10.15 -1.23 -4.32
C MET A 161 11.34 -1.29 -5.27
N ARG A 162 12.53 -1.15 -4.71
CA ARG A 162 13.83 -1.21 -5.40
C ARG A 162 14.68 -2.34 -4.84
N VAL A 163 15.72 -2.72 -5.56
CA VAL A 163 16.65 -3.79 -5.17
C VAL A 163 18.07 -3.30 -5.36
N ASN A 164 18.96 -3.71 -4.45
CA ASN A 164 20.41 -3.46 -4.52
C ASN A 164 20.77 -1.98 -4.55
N LEU A 165 20.03 -1.16 -3.81
CA LEU A 165 20.43 0.21 -3.54
C LEU A 165 21.59 0.23 -2.52
N PRO A 166 22.74 0.85 -2.84
CA PRO A 166 23.84 0.99 -1.90
C PRO A 166 23.38 1.65 -0.59
N CYS A 167 23.82 1.12 0.56
CA CYS A 167 23.52 1.64 1.90
C CYS A 167 22.02 1.67 2.29
N MET A 168 21.12 1.10 1.48
CA MET A 168 19.67 1.10 1.70
C MET A 168 19.07 -0.31 1.58
N ARG A 169 19.91 -1.35 1.54
CA ARG A 169 19.48 -2.74 1.43
C ARG A 169 18.67 -3.16 2.66
N ASN A 170 17.74 -4.08 2.47
CA ASN A 170 16.92 -4.69 3.53
C ASN A 170 16.27 -3.64 4.44
N SER A 171 15.58 -2.67 3.84
CA SER A 171 15.02 -1.55 4.60
C SER A 171 13.70 -1.01 4.05
N VAL A 172 12.98 -0.32 4.93
CA VAL A 172 11.76 0.42 4.60
C VAL A 172 11.96 1.88 4.95
N TYR A 173 11.57 2.79 4.04
CA TYR A 173 11.66 4.23 4.23
C TYR A 173 10.26 4.86 4.23
N PHE A 174 10.03 5.67 5.26
CA PHE A 174 8.81 6.42 5.47
C PHE A 174 9.11 7.93 5.45
N PRO A 175 8.42 8.74 4.63
CA PRO A 175 8.54 10.17 4.66
C PRO A 175 7.92 10.69 5.95
N ARG A 176 8.68 11.52 6.66
CA ARG A 176 8.15 12.37 7.72
C ARG A 176 8.12 13.79 7.18
N LEU A 177 7.01 14.14 6.56
CA LEU A 177 6.65 15.53 6.40
C LEU A 177 6.26 16.03 7.82
N ARG A 178 6.84 17.08 8.36
CA ARG A 178 6.26 17.89 9.45
C ARG A 178 7.00 19.20 9.37
N PHE A 179 6.26 20.31 9.39
CA PHE A 179 6.78 21.67 9.55
C PHE A 179 8.16 21.91 8.91
N ASN A 180 8.23 21.88 7.58
CA ASN A 180 9.42 22.20 6.77
C ASN A 180 10.69 21.35 6.96
N CYS A 181 10.66 20.26 7.74
CA CYS A 181 11.80 19.34 7.83
C CYS A 181 11.60 18.14 6.89
N LYS A 182 12.41 18.04 5.83
CA LYS A 182 12.51 16.82 5.00
C LYS A 182 13.24 15.73 5.79
N ARG A 183 12.55 15.05 6.71
CA ARG A 183 13.12 13.91 7.46
C ARG A 183 12.53 12.61 6.95
N CYS A 184 13.35 11.58 6.93
CA CYS A 184 12.93 10.23 6.61
C CYS A 184 13.17 9.35 7.82
N VAL A 185 12.28 8.41 8.01
CA VAL A 185 12.25 7.51 9.15
C VAL A 185 12.35 6.13 8.51
N SER A 186 13.36 5.32 8.85
CA SER A 186 13.63 4.04 8.18
C SER A 186 13.73 2.84 9.12
N TYR A 187 13.16 1.70 8.73
CA TYR A 187 13.41 0.43 9.39
C TYR A 187 14.51 -0.33 8.65
N LEU A 188 15.53 -0.79 9.37
CA LEU A 188 16.54 -1.70 8.83
C LEU A 188 16.27 -3.09 9.39
N PHE A 189 16.00 -4.04 8.50
CA PHE A 189 15.68 -5.42 8.89
C PHE A 189 16.90 -6.15 9.44
N ASP A 190 18.09 -5.87 8.93
CA ASP A 190 19.34 -6.49 9.40
C ASP A 190 19.65 -6.12 10.87
N GLU A 191 19.22 -4.93 11.29
CA GLU A 191 19.44 -4.41 12.63
C GLU A 191 18.19 -4.48 13.53
N GLU A 192 17.09 -4.96 12.96
CA GLU A 192 15.76 -5.04 13.55
C GLU A 192 15.28 -3.76 14.23
N ARG A 193 15.68 -2.60 13.69
CA ARG A 193 15.48 -1.32 14.36
C ARG A 193 15.21 -0.19 13.41
N TYR A 194 14.86 0.90 14.07
CA TYR A 194 14.10 2.00 13.52
C TYR A 194 14.95 3.27 13.68
N TYR A 195 15.14 4.02 12.60
CA TYR A 195 16.05 5.14 12.51
C TYR A 195 15.35 6.45 12.13
N PRO A 196 15.63 7.55 12.86
CA PRO A 196 16.35 7.56 14.14
C PRO A 196 15.56 6.86 15.26
N ARG A 197 16.28 6.27 16.22
CA ARG A 197 15.71 5.58 17.40
C ARG A 197 14.91 6.62 18.20
N LYS A 198 13.57 6.54 18.20
CA LYS A 198 12.55 7.38 18.90
C LYS A 198 11.60 8.23 18.03
N GLN A 199 11.75 8.31 16.71
CA GLN A 199 10.86 9.15 15.87
C GLN A 199 9.58 8.46 15.34
N TRP A 200 9.34 7.20 15.71
CA TRP A 200 8.23 6.37 15.21
C TRP A 200 6.88 6.68 15.86
N GLN A 201 6.91 7.29 17.04
CA GLN A 201 5.70 7.76 17.73
C GLN A 201 5.02 8.93 17.00
N GLU A 202 5.72 9.58 16.07
CA GLU A 202 5.26 10.80 15.39
C GLU A 202 4.75 10.57 13.96
N GLN A 203 4.41 9.33 13.59
CA GLN A 203 3.67 9.01 12.37
C GLN A 203 2.22 9.55 12.44
N GLU A 204 1.99 10.72 13.04
CA GLU A 204 0.77 11.50 12.87
C GLU A 204 0.72 11.94 11.40
N ASP A 205 -0.47 11.83 10.84
CA ASP A 205 -0.72 11.96 9.42
C ASP A 205 -0.14 13.22 8.81
N LEU A 206 0.42 13.01 7.62
CA LEU A 206 0.72 14.08 6.70
C LEU A 206 -0.34 14.13 5.65
N CYS A 207 -1.46 14.63 6.11
CA CYS A 207 -2.33 15.59 5.44
C CYS A 207 -3.41 15.92 6.47
N LEU A 208 -3.15 16.91 7.35
CA LEU A 208 -4.23 17.73 7.87
C LEU A 208 -4.69 18.59 6.69
N LEU A 209 -5.76 18.16 6.04
CA LEU A 209 -6.76 19.03 5.39
C LEU A 209 -8.12 18.38 5.59
#